data_AF-Q3E8Z9-F1
#
_entry.id   AF-Q3E8Z9-F1
#
_cell.length_a   1.000
_cell.length_b   1.000
_cell.length_c   1.000
_cell.angle_alpha   90.00
_cell.angle_beta   90.00
_cell.angle_gamma   90.00
#
_symmetry.space_group_name_H-M   'P 1'
#
loop_
_entity.id
_entity.type
_entity.pdbx_description
1 polymer ?
#
loop_
_entity_poly.entity_id
_entity_poly.type
_entity_poly.pdbx_seq_one_letter_code
_entity_poly.pdbx_strand_id
1 'polypeptide(L)'
;MKKVHELSTLCGITSCAIIYSPYDTSHEVWPSNSGVQRVVSEFRTLPEMDQHKKMVDQEGFLKQRIAKPTENLRRQRKDNKELEMTEVMFRCLIGNMEMLKSESQSESTTMVYENDEPS
;
A
#
# COMPACT_ATOMS: atom_id res chain seq x y z
N MET A 1 18.64 -1.88 25.84
CA MET A 1 17.81 -3.04 26.27
C MET A 1 16.35 -2.85 26.71
N LYS A 2 15.86 -1.66 27.09
CA LYS A 2 14.50 -1.51 27.70
C LYS A 2 13.34 -2.13 26.89
N LYS A 3 13.33 -1.98 25.56
CA LYS A 3 12.25 -2.50 24.70
C LYS A 3 12.15 -4.02 24.67
N VAL A 4 13.27 -4.72 24.69
CA VAL A 4 13.28 -6.20 24.73
C VAL A 4 12.77 -6.70 26.08
N HIS A 5 13.13 -6.02 27.16
CA HIS A 5 12.63 -6.33 28.50
C HIS A 5 11.12 -6.08 28.64
N GLU A 6 10.62 -4.94 28.16
CA GLU A 6 9.19 -4.63 28.12
C GLU A 6 8.43 -5.69 27.30
N LEU A 7 8.92 -6.06 26.13
CA LEU A 7 8.31 -7.07 25.26
C LEU A 7 8.25 -8.44 25.93
N SER A 8 9.37 -8.90 26.49
CA SER A 8 9.44 -10.18 27.20
C SER A 8 8.47 -10.23 28.37
N THR A 9 8.38 -9.14 29.15
CA THR A 9 7.48 -9.04 30.30
C THR A 9 6.00 -8.97 29.89
N LEU A 10 5.65 -8.13 28.93
CA LEU A 10 4.26 -7.90 28.52
C LEU A 10 3.65 -9.09 27.77
N CYS A 11 4.45 -9.77 26.95
CA CYS A 11 3.97 -10.89 26.14
C CYS A 11 4.24 -12.26 26.76
N GLY A 12 4.95 -12.32 27.90
CA GLY A 12 5.32 -13.58 28.55
C GLY A 12 6.21 -14.47 27.67
N ILE A 13 7.04 -13.87 26.83
CA ILE A 13 7.88 -14.59 25.87
C ILE A 13 9.32 -14.71 26.35
N THR A 14 9.92 -15.88 26.11
CA THR A 14 11.37 -16.08 26.21
C THR A 14 12.04 -15.28 25.09
N SER A 15 12.98 -14.40 25.44
CA SER A 15 13.62 -13.50 24.49
C SER A 15 15.07 -13.26 24.87
N CYS A 16 15.89 -12.96 23.86
CA CYS A 16 17.25 -12.51 24.04
C CYS A 16 17.59 -11.48 22.95
N ALA A 17 18.58 -10.64 23.20
CA ALA A 17 19.12 -9.72 22.21
C ALA A 17 20.65 -9.76 22.23
N ILE A 18 21.23 -9.75 21.03
CA ILE A 18 22.67 -9.66 20.80
C ILE A 18 22.87 -8.54 19.78
N ILE A 19 23.52 -7.46 20.19
CA ILE A 19 23.71 -6.27 19.37
C ILE A 19 25.20 -6.09 19.09
N TYR A 20 25.52 -6.03 17.81
CA TYR A 20 26.87 -5.77 17.31
C TYR A 20 26.95 -4.31 16.89
N SER A 21 27.95 -3.59 17.38
CA SER A 21 28.24 -2.21 17.01
C SER A 21 29.64 -2.18 16.41
N PRO A 22 29.87 -1.54 15.26
CA PRO A 22 31.21 -1.40 14.70
C PRO A 22 32.11 -0.46 15.53
N TYR A 23 31.53 0.25 16.49
CA TYR A 23 32.24 1.21 17.35
C TYR A 23 32.60 0.63 18.73
N ASP A 24 32.06 -0.53 19.07
CA ASP A 24 32.26 -1.17 20.35
C ASP A 24 33.06 -2.47 20.18
N THR A 25 33.99 -2.74 21.10
CA THR A 25 34.79 -3.97 21.10
C THR A 25 34.01 -5.18 21.63
N SER A 26 32.89 -4.95 22.30
CA SER A 26 32.05 -5.99 22.89
C SER A 26 30.59 -5.84 22.45
N HIS A 27 29.93 -6.97 22.22
CA HIS A 27 28.51 -7.01 21.88
C HIS A 27 27.64 -6.74 23.11
N GLU A 28 26.60 -5.92 22.95
CA GLU A 28 25.59 -5.71 23.99
C GLU A 28 24.66 -6.94 24.01
N VAL A 29 24.56 -7.60 25.16
CA VAL A 29 23.77 -8.83 25.34
C VAL A 29 22.73 -8.67 26.42
N TRP A 30 21.56 -9.27 26.23
CA TRP A 30 20.48 -9.32 27.22
C TRP A 30 19.76 -10.66 27.20
N PRO A 31 19.37 -11.22 28.36
CA PRO A 31 19.46 -10.64 29.71
C PRO A 31 20.83 -10.76 30.38
N SER A 32 21.60 -11.79 30.04
CA SER A 32 22.99 -12.03 30.47
C SER A 32 23.63 -12.98 29.46
N ASN A 33 24.95 -13.17 29.50
CA ASN A 33 25.62 -14.14 28.62
C ASN A 33 25.03 -15.56 28.77
N SER A 34 24.83 -16.03 30.00
CA SER A 34 24.22 -17.34 30.27
C SER A 34 22.74 -17.39 29.85
N GLY A 35 22.00 -16.29 30.03
CA GLY A 35 20.62 -16.17 29.60
C GLY A 35 20.49 -16.25 28.08
N VAL A 36 21.32 -15.51 27.34
CA VAL A 36 21.39 -15.59 25.87
C VAL A 36 21.73 -17.01 25.43
N GLN A 37 22.75 -17.64 26.02
CA GLN A 37 23.13 -19.01 25.68
C GLN A 37 21.97 -19.99 25.87
N ARG A 38 21.24 -19.90 26.98
CA ARG A 38 20.06 -20.75 27.23
C ARG A 38 19.00 -20.56 26.14
N VAL A 39 18.63 -19.31 25.84
CA VAL A 39 17.60 -19.01 24.82
C VAL A 39 18.04 -19.49 23.44
N VAL A 40 19.31 -19.28 23.06
CA VAL A 40 19.85 -19.72 21.76
C VAL A 40 19.90 -21.25 21.68
N SER A 41 20.29 -21.93 22.77
CA SER A 41 20.28 -23.39 22.84
C SER A 41 18.87 -23.95 22.70
N GLU A 42 17.89 -23.41 23.43
CA GLU A 42 16.47 -23.78 23.31
C GLU A 42 15.92 -23.51 21.90
N PHE A 43 16.30 -22.40 21.27
CA PHE A 43 15.90 -22.11 19.90
C PHE A 43 16.45 -23.14 18.89
N ARG A 44 17.71 -23.57 19.08
CA ARG A 44 18.37 -24.55 18.20
C ARG A 44 17.84 -25.98 18.33
N THR A 45 17.13 -26.32 19.41
CA THR A 45 16.48 -27.64 19.55
C THR A 45 15.15 -27.73 18.80
N LEU A 46 14.59 -26.60 18.34
CA LEU A 46 13.37 -26.58 17.54
C LEU A 46 13.62 -27.14 16.13
N PRO A 47 12.61 -27.73 15.46
CA PRO A 47 12.71 -28.10 14.05
C PRO A 47 13.08 -26.90 13.17
N GLU A 48 13.83 -27.12 12.09
CA GLU A 48 14.29 -26.07 11.16
C GLU A 48 13.13 -25.21 10.62
N MET A 49 12.00 -25.85 10.32
CA MET A 49 10.79 -25.15 9.90
C MET A 49 10.28 -24.16 10.94
N ASP A 50 10.32 -24.51 12.23
CA ASP A 50 9.87 -23.65 13.32
C ASP A 50 10.90 -22.56 13.64
N GLN A 51 12.19 -22.83 13.47
CA GLN A 51 13.25 -21.82 13.60
C GLN A 51 13.06 -20.69 12.58
N HIS A 52 12.73 -21.01 11.33
CA HIS A 52 12.65 -20.01 10.25
C HIS A 52 11.26 -19.44 9.98
N LYS A 53 10.19 -20.04 10.52
CA LYS A 53 8.78 -19.69 10.22
C LYS A 53 8.44 -18.20 10.34
N LYS A 54 9.06 -17.51 11.31
CA LYS A 54 8.82 -16.09 11.61
C LYS A 54 10.11 -15.27 11.69
N MET A 55 11.22 -15.84 11.21
CA MET A 55 12.48 -15.13 11.16
C MET A 55 12.39 -14.04 10.09
N VAL A 56 12.72 -12.81 10.47
CA VAL A 56 12.74 -11.65 9.57
C VAL A 56 14.01 -10.85 9.82
N ASP A 57 14.68 -10.45 8.75
CA ASP A 57 15.75 -9.46 8.84
C ASP A 57 15.15 -8.04 8.75
N GLN A 58 15.89 -7.04 9.26
CA GLN A 58 15.38 -5.68 9.34
C GLN A 58 15.15 -5.06 7.96
N GLU A 59 16.05 -5.33 7.01
CA GLU A 59 15.97 -4.77 5.66
C GLU A 59 14.77 -5.34 4.91
N GLY A 60 14.59 -6.67 4.95
CA GLY A 60 13.46 -7.40 4.39
C GLY A 60 12.14 -6.96 4.99
N PHE A 61 12.07 -6.80 6.32
CA PHE A 61 10.88 -6.30 6.99
C PHE A 61 10.51 -4.88 6.52
N LEU A 62 11.48 -3.98 6.43
CA LEU A 62 11.25 -2.61 5.93
C LEU A 62 10.81 -2.62 4.47
N LYS A 63 11.46 -3.40 3.61
CA LYS A 63 11.06 -3.58 2.20
C LYS A 63 9.62 -4.06 2.08
N GLN A 64 9.23 -5.08 2.84
CA GLN A 64 7.87 -5.60 2.84
C GLN A 64 6.85 -4.52 3.29
N ARG A 65 7.19 -3.75 4.34
CA ARG A 65 6.34 -2.67 4.84
C ARG A 65 6.20 -1.49 3.87
N ILE A 66 7.20 -1.24 3.02
CA ILE A 66 7.15 -0.21 1.96
C ILE A 66 6.38 -0.71 0.73
N ALA A 67 6.56 -1.98 0.36
CA ALA A 67 5.93 -2.57 -0.81
C ALA A 67 4.39 -2.51 -0.75
N LYS A 68 3.79 -2.80 0.40
CA LYS A 68 2.32 -2.85 0.55
C LYS A 68 1.65 -1.47 0.30
N PRO A 69 2.07 -0.36 0.95
CA PRO A 69 1.58 0.98 0.62
C PRO A 69 1.87 1.39 -0.83
N THR A 70 3.03 1.01 -1.37
CA THR A 70 3.41 1.33 -2.74
C THR A 70 2.45 0.70 -3.75
N GLU A 71 2.09 -0.56 -3.56
CA GLU A 71 1.12 -1.25 -4.40
C GLU A 71 -0.29 -0.65 -4.28
N ASN A 72 -0.71 -0.31 -3.06
CA ASN A 72 -1.99 0.37 -2.85
C ASN A 72 -2.05 1.72 -3.59
N LEU A 73 -0.97 2.50 -3.53
CA LEU A 73 -0.87 3.78 -4.23
C LEU A 73 -0.88 3.59 -5.76
N ARG A 74 -0.24 2.53 -6.28
CA ARG A 74 -0.30 2.16 -7.70
C ARG A 74 -1.74 1.86 -8.13
N ARG A 75 -2.49 1.09 -7.33
CA ARG A 75 -3.90 0.78 -7.59
C ARG A 75 -4.76 2.04 -7.60
N GLN A 76 -4.63 2.88 -6.57
CA GLN A 76 -5.38 4.14 -6.48
C GLN A 76 -5.11 5.06 -7.66
N ARG A 77 -3.86 5.16 -8.14
CA ARG A 77 -3.55 5.95 -9.34
C ARG A 77 -4.22 5.40 -10.60
N LYS A 78 -4.31 4.07 -10.72
CA LYS A 78 -5.02 3.42 -11.83
C LYS A 78 -6.53 3.72 -11.75
N ASP A 79 -7.12 3.50 -10.58
CA ASP A 79 -8.56 3.75 -10.32
C ASP A 79 -8.91 5.24 -10.59
N ASN A 80 -8.07 6.17 -10.15
CA ASN A 80 -8.24 7.61 -10.42
C ASN A 80 -8.18 7.93 -11.92
N LYS A 81 -7.23 7.33 -12.65
CA LYS A 81 -7.11 7.54 -14.11
C LYS A 81 -8.32 6.99 -14.87
N GLU A 82 -8.87 5.87 -14.42
CA GLU A 82 -10.11 5.31 -14.98
C GLU A 82 -11.30 6.26 -14.74
N LEU A 83 -11.42 6.82 -13.53
CA LEU A 83 -12.46 7.81 -13.21
C LEU A 83 -12.32 9.10 -14.04
N GLU A 84 -11.10 9.64 -14.19
CA GLU A 84 -10.82 10.80 -15.03
C GLU A 84 -11.22 10.54 -16.50
N MET A 85 -10.93 9.35 -17.02
CA MET A 85 -11.32 8.96 -18.38
C MET A 85 -12.84 8.84 -18.53
N THR A 86 -13.53 8.29 -17.53
CA THR A 86 -14.99 8.22 -17.47
C THR A 86 -15.62 9.61 -17.43
N GLU A 87 -15.05 10.54 -16.65
CA GLU A 87 -15.51 11.93 -16.59
C GLU A 87 -15.38 12.62 -17.96
N VAL A 88 -14.23 12.48 -18.61
CA VAL A 88 -13.99 13.01 -19.96
C VAL A 88 -15.00 12.45 -20.96
N MET A 89 -15.25 11.13 -20.91
CA MET A 89 -16.25 10.48 -21.76
C MET A 89 -17.65 11.07 -21.57
N PHE A 90 -18.09 11.24 -20.31
CA PHE A 90 -19.39 11.86 -20.02
C PHE A 90 -19.48 13.30 -20.54
N ARG A 91 -18.43 14.09 -20.36
CA ARG A 91 -18.38 15.48 -20.88
C ARG A 91 -18.51 15.53 -22.40
N CYS A 92 -17.85 14.62 -23.13
CA CYS A 92 -17.98 14.52 -24.59
C CYS A 92 -19.39 14.10 -25.02
N LEU A 93 -20.01 13.14 -24.33
CA LEU A 93 -21.37 12.70 -24.64
C LEU A 93 -22.40 13.82 -24.42
N ILE A 94 -22.28 14.57 -23.32
CA ILE A 94 -23.15 15.72 -23.04
C ILE A 94 -22.98 16.79 -24.12
N GLY A 95 -21.73 17.18 -24.44
CA GLY A 95 -21.46 18.17 -25.49
C GLY A 95 -21.99 17.76 -26.86
N ASN A 96 -21.87 16.47 -27.24
CA ASN A 96 -22.43 15.96 -28.50
C ASN A 96 -23.96 15.97 -28.48
N MET A 97 -24.60 15.63 -27.36
CA MET A 97 -26.05 15.69 -27.23
C MET A 97 -26.58 17.13 -27.29
N GLU A 98 -25.83 18.10 -26.75
CA GLU A 98 -26.15 19.53 -26.86
C GLU A 98 -26.02 20.03 -28.31
N MET A 99 -24.97 19.60 -29.03
CA MET A 99 -24.78 19.92 -30.44
C MET A 99 -25.91 19.37 -31.32
N LEU A 100 -26.27 18.09 -31.16
CA LEU A 100 -27.37 17.47 -31.92
C LEU A 100 -28.72 18.15 -31.65
N LYS A 101 -28.99 18.59 -30.41
CA LYS A 101 -30.19 19.38 -30.09
C LYS A 101 -30.21 20.71 -30.81
N SER A 102 -29.06 21.39 -30.92
CA SER A 102 -28.96 22.66 -31.64
C SER A 102 -29.15 22.50 -33.15
N GLU A 103 -28.66 21.40 -33.74
CA GLU A 103 -28.85 21.06 -35.15
C GLU A 103 -30.32 20.71 -35.46
N SER A 104 -30.95 19.85 -34.65
CA SER A 104 -32.37 19.51 -34.84
C SER A 104 -33.32 20.71 -34.64
N GLN A 105 -32.97 21.64 -33.75
CA GLN A 105 -33.72 22.88 -33.57
C GLN A 105 -33.50 23.85 -34.75
N SER A 106 -32.29 23.95 -35.30
CA SER A 106 -32.01 24.82 -36.45
C SER A 106 -32.68 24.30 -37.72
N GLU A 107 -32.66 22.98 -37.95
CA GLU A 107 -33.38 22.33 -39.05
C GLU A 107 -34.89 22.52 -38.93
N SER A 108 -35.46 22.28 -37.74
CA SER A 108 -36.89 22.51 -37.49
C SER A 108 -37.28 23.98 -37.70
N THR A 109 -36.42 24.91 -37.28
CA THR A 109 -36.64 26.35 -37.45
C THR A 109 -36.59 26.75 -38.92
N THR A 110 -35.63 26.21 -39.69
CA THR A 110 -35.46 26.49 -41.13
C THR A 110 -36.67 26.01 -41.93
N MET A 111 -37.18 24.81 -41.64
CA MET A 111 -38.37 24.24 -42.26
C MET A 111 -39.65 25.06 -42.01
N VAL A 112 -39.74 25.78 -40.88
CA VAL A 112 -40.91 26.65 -40.60
C VAL A 112 -40.87 27.90 -41.48
N TYR A 113 -39.70 28.53 -41.66
CA TYR A 113 -39.58 29.74 -42.50
C TYR A 113 -39.78 29.47 -44.00
N GLU A 114 -39.36 28.31 -44.50
CA GLU A 114 -39.54 27.96 -45.92
C GLU A 114 -41.02 27.71 -46.28
N ASN A 115 -41.88 27.41 -45.31
CA ASN A 115 -43.30 27.14 -45.55
C ASN A 115 -44.22 28.37 -45.42
N ASP A 116 -43.69 29.52 -44.98
CA ASP A 116 -44.45 30.76 -44.75
C ASP A 116 -44.20 31.83 -45.83
N GLU A 117 -43.64 31.47 -47.00
CA GLU A 117 -43.54 32.43 -48.12
C GLU A 117 -44.93 32.69 -48.75
N PRO A 118 -45.49 33.91 -48.66
CA PRO A 118 -46.81 34.20 -49.20
C PRO A 118 -46.74 34.29 -50.73
N SER A 119 -47.69 33.60 -51.40
CA SER A 119 -47.88 33.64 -52.86
C SER A 119 -48.23 35.03 -53.41
#